data_AF-A0A7R8X176-F1
#
_entry.id   AF-A0A7R8X176-F1
#
_cell.length_a   1.000
_cell.length_b   1.000
_cell.length_c   1.000
_cell.angle_alpha   90.00
_cell.angle_beta   90.00
_cell.angle_gamma   90.00
#
_symmetry.space_group_name_H-M   'P 1'
#
loop_
_entity.id
_entity.type
_entity.pdbx_description
1 polymer ?
#
loop_
_entity_poly.entity_id
_entity_poly.type
_entity_poly.pdbx_seq_one_letter_code
_entity_poly.pdbx_strand_id
1 'polypeptide(L)' 'MRECTTVDPKWLVEFAPAFFKFSDPTKLSRFKKNQRLEPLYNKYEEPNSWRISRTRKRRN' A
#
# COMPACT_ATOMS: atom_id res chain seq x y z
N MET A 1 -19.11 5.11 12.39
CA MET A 1 -19.19 3.75 12.96
C MET A 1 -19.78 3.90 14.36
N ARG A 2 -20.97 3.34 14.63
CA ARG A 2 -21.65 3.47 15.93
C ARG A 2 -21.56 2.19 16.76
N GLU A 3 -21.70 1.04 16.12
CA GLU A 3 -21.53 -0.29 16.72
C GLU A 3 -20.36 -0.99 16.04
N CYS A 4 -19.39 -1.44 16.84
CA CYS A 4 -18.16 -2.05 16.36
C CYS A 4 -17.91 -3.32 17.15
N THR A 5 -17.66 -4.42 16.45
CA THR A 5 -17.23 -5.69 17.05
C THR A 5 -15.99 -6.21 16.31
N THR A 6 -15.14 -6.92 17.03
CA THR A 6 -13.97 -7.60 16.46
C THR A 6 -14.42 -8.85 15.73
N VAL A 7 -13.90 -9.07 14.51
CA VAL A 7 -14.23 -10.22 13.68
C VAL A 7 -12.94 -10.92 13.26
N ASP A 8 -12.94 -12.25 13.32
CA ASP A 8 -11.85 -13.04 12.73
C ASP A 8 -11.99 -13.04 11.20
N PRO A 9 -10.96 -12.64 10.43
CA PRO A 9 -11.03 -12.63 8.97
C PRO A 9 -11.36 -14.00 8.36
N LYS A 10 -11.07 -15.11 9.05
CA LYS A 10 -11.42 -16.46 8.58
C LYS A 10 -12.94 -16.63 8.40
N TRP A 11 -13.74 -16.04 9.29
CA TRP A 11 -15.20 -16.13 9.25
C TRP A 11 -15.80 -15.53 7.97
N LEU A 12 -15.19 -14.47 7.43
CA LEU A 12 -15.68 -13.83 6.21
C LEU A 12 -15.58 -14.77 5.00
N VAL A 13 -14.51 -15.57 4.91
CA VAL A 13 -14.33 -16.53 3.82
C VAL A 13 -15.25 -17.74 4.01
N GLU A 14 -15.45 -18.19 5.25
CA GLU A 14 -16.30 -19.34 5.59
C GLU A 14 -17.79 -19.07 5.38
N PHE A 15 -18.30 -17.94 5.88
CA PHE A 15 -19.73 -17.62 5.81
C PHE A 15 -20.14 -16.89 4.53
N ALA A 16 -19.22 -16.22 3.84
CA ALA A 16 -19.50 -15.43 2.64
C ALA A 16 -18.49 -15.67 1.49
N PRO A 17 -18.35 -16.92 1.00
CA PRO A 17 -17.37 -17.28 -0.03
C PRO A 17 -17.64 -16.65 -1.41
N ALA A 18 -18.87 -16.19 -1.67
CA ALA A 18 -19.19 -15.47 -2.91
C ALA A 18 -18.52 -14.09 -2.98
N PHE A 19 -18.18 -13.50 -1.83
CA PHE A 19 -17.62 -12.16 -1.72
C PHE A 19 -16.13 -12.17 -1.35
N PHE A 20 -15.71 -13.13 -0.53
CA PHE A 20 -14.36 -13.17 0.03
C PHE A 20 -13.59 -14.42 -0.37
N LYS A 21 -12.26 -14.26 -0.49
CA LYS A 21 -11.32 -15.35 -0.74
C LYS A 21 -9.98 -15.05 -0.09
N PHE A 22 -9.24 -16.09 0.26
CA PHE A 22 -7.85 -15.94 0.69
C PHE A 22 -6.96 -15.46 -0.46
N SER A 23 -6.01 -14.59 -0.14
CA SER A 23 -4.98 -14.17 -1.08
C SER A 23 -3.87 -15.22 -1.16
N ASP A 24 -3.41 -15.53 -2.37
CA ASP A 24 -2.20 -16.33 -2.59
C ASP A 24 -0.97 -15.58 -2.05
N PRO A 25 -0.24 -16.09 -1.04
CA PRO A 25 0.88 -15.39 -0.42
C PRO A 25 2.06 -15.20 -1.38
N THR A 26 2.15 -15.99 -2.44
CA THR A 26 3.22 -15.89 -3.44
C THR A 26 2.94 -14.80 -4.49
N LYS A 27 1.71 -14.28 -4.55
CA LYS A 27 1.28 -13.33 -5.57
C LYS A 27 0.79 -12.02 -4.97
N LEU A 28 1.29 -10.91 -5.53
CA LEU A 28 0.82 -9.58 -5.15
C LEU A 28 -0.52 -9.27 -5.84
N SER A 29 -1.52 -8.79 -5.06
CA SER A 29 -2.80 -8.33 -5.60
C SER A 29 -2.62 -7.07 -6.45
N ARG A 30 -3.55 -6.80 -7.39
CA ARG A 30 -3.52 -5.58 -8.21
C ARG A 30 -3.51 -4.31 -7.35
N PHE A 31 -4.30 -4.29 -6.29
CA PHE A 31 -4.33 -3.18 -5.34
C PHE A 31 -2.97 -2.94 -4.69
N LYS A 32 -2.34 -4.00 -4.16
CA LYS A 32 -1.03 -3.91 -3.50
C LYS A 32 0.09 -3.54 -4.49
N LYS A 33 0.00 -3.97 -5.76
CA LYS A 33 0.95 -3.57 -6.82
C LYS A 33 0.89 -2.08 -7.13
N ASN A 34 -0.28 -1.48 -7.03
CA ASN A 34 -0.50 -0.07 -7.36
C ASN A 34 -0.21 0.87 -6.17
N GLN A 35 -0.03 0.34 -4.97
CA GLN A 35 0.37 1.14 -3.82
C GLN A 35 1.79 1.68 -4.02
N ARG A 36 1.97 2.96 -3.70
CA ARG A 36 3.27 3.64 -3.71
C ARG A 36 3.54 4.15 -2.31
N LEU A 37 4.77 4.00 -1.86
CA LEU A 37 5.23 4.59 -0.61
C LEU A 37 5.69 6.02 -0.89
N GLU A 38 5.24 6.94 -0.05
CA GLU A 38 5.78 8.30 0.00
C GLU A 38 6.69 8.41 1.24
N PRO A 39 7.79 9.15 1.16
CA PRO A 39 8.67 9.34 2.31
C PRO A 39 7.96 10.16 3.40
N LEU A 40 8.49 10.06 4.61
CA LEU A 40 8.07 10.91 5.71
C LEU A 40 8.38 12.38 5.41
N TYR A 41 7.54 13.27 5.90
CA TYR A 41 7.74 14.71 5.77
C TYR A 41 9.00 15.16 6.50
N ASN A 42 9.81 15.98 5.83
CA ASN A 42 10.98 16.64 6.39
C ASN A 42 10.87 18.15 6.12
N LYS A 43 10.94 18.97 7.19
CA LYS A 43 10.79 20.43 7.08
C LYS A 43 11.99 21.14 6.43
N TYR A 44 13.16 20.49 6.42
CA TYR A 44 14.41 21.10 5.95
C TYR A 44 14.68 20.86 4.46
N GLU A 45 13.98 19.90 3.85
CA GLU A 45 14.19 19.50 2.48
C GLU A 45 13.00 19.91 1.61
N GLU A 46 13.29 20.32 0.38
CA GLU A 46 12.24 20.64 -0.58
C GLU A 46 11.49 19.36 -1.00
N PRO A 47 10.16 19.40 -1.21
CA PRO A 47 9.40 18.24 -1.63
C PRO A 47 9.99 17.55 -2.85
N ASN A 48 10.13 16.22 -2.78
CA ASN A 48 10.63 15.35 -3.84
C ASN A 48 12.10 15.60 -4.27
N SER A 49 12.88 16.38 -3.52
CA SER A 49 14.31 16.58 -3.76
C SER A 49 15.13 15.28 -3.77
N TRP A 50 14.69 14.28 -3.00
CA TRP A 50 15.26 12.92 -2.97
C TRP A 50 15.16 12.16 -4.31
N ARG A 51 14.31 12.58 -5.25
CA ARG A 51 14.12 11.86 -6.52
C ARG A 51 15.36 12.05 -7.40
N ILE A 52 16.03 10.95 -7.73
CA ILE A 52 17.18 10.91 -8.65
C ILE A 52 16.87 11.59 -10.00
N SER A 53 15.60 11.54 -10.44
CA SER A 53 15.15 12.20 -11.67
C SER A 53 15.25 13.74 -11.62
N ARG A 54 15.30 14.35 -10.43
CA ARG A 54 15.51 15.80 -10.25
C ARG A 54 16.99 16.18 -10.19
N THR A 55 17.88 15.24 -9.90
CA THR A 55 19.31 15.49 -9.90
C THR A 55 19.77 15.74 -11.34
N ARG A 56 20.21 16.96 -11.66
CA ARG A 56 20.84 17.26 -12.95
C ARG A 56 22.14 16.48 -13.05
N LYS A 57 22.16 15.36 -13.78
CA LYS A 57 23.42 14.70 -14.17
C LYS A 57 24.18 15.63 -15.11
N ARG A 58 25.31 16.17 -14.69
CA ARG A 58 26.31 16.69 -15.64
C ARG A 58 26.75 15.49 -16.49
N ARG A 59 26.36 15.47 -17.76
CA ARG A 59 27.00 14.62 -18.77
C ARG A 59 28.37 15.25 -19.01
N ASN A 60 29.43 14.51 -18.68
CA ASN A 60 30.77 14.77 -19.21
C ASN A 60 30.83 14.36 -20.68
#